data_AF-A0A954N842-F1
#
_entry.id   AF-A0A954N842-F1
#
_cell.length_a   1.000
_cell.length_b   1.000
_cell.length_c   1.000
_cell.angle_alpha   90.00
_cell.angle_beta   90.00
_cell.angle_gamma   90.00
#
_symmetry.space_group_name_H-M   'P 1'
#
loop_
_entity.id
_entity.type
_entity.pdbx_description
1 polymer ?
#
loop_
_entity_poly.entity_id
_entity_poly.type
_entity_poly.pdbx_seq_one_letter_code
_entity_poly.pdbx_strand_id
1 'polypeptide(L)'
;MKHIAQTGWRISRPVSIMAFLGDSDIDWPALALAGAMLLMAMLGLSALGHRYGKRILAGNPDAATGTGAVEAAVFSLLGLLIAFTFSGAFLRLDARRQLVVEEVNAIGTAFLRLDLIDDPTERQLLQKLLKEYVNSRIRLWAKMSHRSAALAEVTVACALQREIWSVAITATERPELESERLLVLPALNETFDLA
;
A
#
# COMPACT_ATOMS: atom_id res chain seq x y z
N MET A 1 -3.52 42.09 -19.74
CA MET A 1 -3.18 40.78 -20.34
C MET A 1 -1.72 40.41 -20.06
N LYS A 2 -1.41 40.09 -18.79
CA LYS A 2 -0.18 39.44 -18.34
C LYS A 2 -0.57 38.56 -17.15
N HIS A 3 0.06 37.40 -17.02
CA HIS A 3 -0.05 36.40 -15.95
C HIS A 3 -1.03 35.24 -16.15
N ILE A 4 -0.72 34.33 -17.08
CA ILE A 4 -0.93 32.89 -16.89
C ILE A 4 0.25 32.17 -17.56
N ALA A 5 1.07 31.48 -16.77
CA ALA A 5 1.91 30.32 -17.12
C ALA A 5 3.16 30.22 -16.21
N GLN A 6 2.95 29.95 -14.92
CA GLN A 6 3.99 29.36 -14.06
C GLN A 6 3.34 28.42 -13.05
N THR A 7 2.89 27.26 -13.52
CA THR A 7 2.64 26.09 -12.68
C THR A 7 3.53 24.96 -13.19
N GLY A 8 4.82 25.09 -12.85
CA GLY A 8 5.79 24.03 -13.05
C GLY A 8 5.46 22.85 -12.14
N TRP A 9 4.80 21.83 -12.70
CA TRP A 9 4.85 20.49 -12.15
C TRP A 9 6.30 20.04 -12.14
N ARG A 10 6.96 20.24 -11.00
CA ARG A 10 8.32 19.77 -10.76
C ARG A 10 8.23 18.27 -10.53
N ILE A 11 8.31 17.51 -11.63
CA ILE A 11 8.46 16.06 -11.62
C ILE A 11 9.63 15.74 -10.69
N SER A 12 9.31 14.92 -9.70
CA SER A 12 10.16 14.50 -8.58
C SER A 12 11.56 14.12 -9.05
N ARG A 13 12.59 14.57 -8.32
CA ARG A 13 13.96 14.07 -8.50
C ARG A 13 13.93 12.53 -8.48
N PRO A 14 14.71 11.83 -9.33
CA PRO A 14 14.78 10.38 -9.26
C PRO A 14 15.19 9.99 -7.84
N VAL A 15 14.35 9.18 -7.18
CA VAL A 15 14.71 8.57 -5.89
C VAL A 15 15.85 7.62 -6.21
N SER A 16 17.10 8.06 -6.00
CA SER A 16 18.25 7.17 -6.07
C SER A 16 18.02 6.05 -5.06
N ILE A 17 17.98 4.80 -5.53
CA ILE A 17 17.82 3.60 -4.69
C ILE A 17 18.87 3.60 -3.55
N MET A 18 20.05 4.19 -3.80
CA MET A 18 21.12 4.41 -2.80
C MET A 18 20.74 5.36 -1.65
N ALA A 19 19.87 6.35 -1.88
CA ALA A 19 19.40 7.26 -0.83
C ALA A 19 18.27 6.65 0.02
N PHE A 20 17.48 5.74 -0.56
CA PHE A 20 16.46 4.97 0.16
C PHE A 20 17.08 3.89 1.08
N LEU A 21 18.26 3.38 0.71
CA LEU A 21 19.01 2.38 1.48
C LEU A 21 19.93 3.00 2.57
N GLY A 22 20.15 4.31 2.55
CA GLY A 22 21.09 5.00 3.45
C GLY A 22 20.51 5.48 4.78
N ASP A 23 19.18 5.44 4.95
CA ASP A 23 18.46 5.97 6.14
C ASP A 23 17.83 4.87 7.01
N SER A 24 18.17 3.61 6.74
CA SER A 24 17.67 2.47 7.49
C SER A 24 18.77 1.95 8.41
N ASP A 25 18.48 1.80 9.71
CA ASP A 25 19.28 1.10 10.75
C ASP A 25 19.44 -0.41 10.43
N ILE A 26 19.80 -0.73 9.18
CA ILE A 26 19.96 -2.08 8.67
C ILE A 26 21.43 -2.46 8.86
N ASP A 27 21.66 -3.42 9.75
CA ASP A 27 22.97 -4.01 9.99
C ASP A 27 23.39 -4.89 8.79
N TRP A 28 23.85 -4.24 7.73
CA TRP A 28 24.48 -4.90 6.57
C TRP A 28 25.50 -6.00 6.91
N PRO A 29 26.40 -5.84 7.91
CA PRO A 29 27.29 -6.93 8.30
C PRO A 29 26.52 -8.12 8.91
N ALA A 30 25.45 -7.90 9.66
CA ALA A 30 24.64 -8.97 10.23
C ALA A 30 23.88 -9.75 9.14
N LEU A 31 23.34 -9.04 8.14
CA LEU A 31 22.72 -9.66 6.96
C LEU A 31 23.72 -10.48 6.14
N ALA A 32 24.92 -9.95 5.90
CA ALA A 32 25.98 -10.65 5.18
C ALA A 32 26.42 -11.91 5.94
N LEU A 33 26.56 -11.83 7.27
CA LEU A 33 26.87 -12.98 8.13
C LEU A 33 25.76 -14.02 8.13
N ALA A 34 24.49 -13.61 8.22
CA ALA A 34 23.35 -14.52 8.13
C ALA A 34 23.30 -15.24 6.77
N GLY A 35 23.53 -14.51 5.67
CA GLY A 35 23.62 -15.07 4.33
C GLY A 35 24.77 -16.08 4.18
N ALA A 36 25.96 -15.73 4.69
CA ALA A 36 27.13 -16.62 4.68
C ALA A 36 26.91 -17.88 5.53
N MET A 37 26.30 -17.74 6.71
CA MET A 37 25.95 -18.87 7.58
C MET A 37 24.96 -19.80 6.89
N LEU A 38 23.93 -19.27 6.23
CA LEU A 38 22.92 -20.05 5.53
C LEU A 38 23.52 -20.79 4.32
N LEU A 39 24.40 -20.14 3.56
CA LEU A 39 25.15 -20.76 2.47
C LEU A 39 26.04 -21.91 2.98
N MET A 40 26.80 -21.68 4.05
CA MET A 40 27.65 -22.70 4.66
C MET A 40 26.83 -23.89 5.19
N ALA A 41 25.67 -23.63 5.78
CA ALA A 41 24.74 -24.68 6.21
C ALA A 41 24.24 -25.51 5.01
N MET A 42 23.79 -24.87 3.92
CA MET A 42 23.36 -25.57 2.70
C MET A 42 24.48 -26.44 2.11
N LEU A 43 25.70 -25.92 2.01
CA LEU A 43 26.86 -26.66 1.52
C LEU A 43 27.19 -27.86 2.44
N GLY A 44 27.12 -27.66 3.75
CA GLY A 44 27.33 -28.72 4.74
C GLY A 44 26.32 -29.85 4.61
N LEU A 45 25.02 -29.52 4.56
CA LEU A 45 23.92 -30.47 4.37
C LEU A 45 24.05 -31.23 3.04
N SER A 46 24.40 -30.54 1.95
CA SER A 46 24.63 -31.17 0.64
C SER A 46 25.80 -32.14 0.67
N ALA A 47 26.93 -31.76 1.27
CA ALA A 47 28.09 -32.63 1.39
C ALA A 47 27.82 -33.85 2.29
N LEU A 48 27.06 -33.68 3.37
CA LEU A 48 26.56 -34.76 4.23
C LEU A 48 25.65 -35.70 3.43
N GLY A 49 24.65 -35.16 2.72
CA GLY A 49 23.75 -35.93 1.87
C GLY A 49 24.49 -36.74 0.80
N HIS A 50 25.47 -36.13 0.12
CA HIS A 50 26.30 -36.80 -0.89
C HIS A 50 27.14 -37.94 -0.30
N ARG A 51 27.73 -37.73 0.89
CA ARG A 51 28.51 -38.76 1.59
C ARG A 51 27.64 -39.92 2.05
N TYR A 52 26.46 -39.66 2.59
CA TYR A 52 25.50 -40.69 2.98
C TYR A 52 24.97 -41.44 1.75
N GLY A 53 24.59 -40.73 0.69
CA GLY A 53 24.13 -41.33 -0.57
C GLY A 53 25.17 -42.26 -1.18
N LYS A 54 26.45 -41.86 -1.25
CA LYS A 54 27.54 -42.72 -1.74
C LYS A 54 27.73 -43.99 -0.90
N ARG A 55 27.62 -43.89 0.43
CA ARG A 55 27.74 -45.06 1.33
C ARG A 55 26.59 -46.04 1.15
N ILE A 56 25.37 -45.54 1.00
CA ILE A 56 24.18 -46.38 0.77
C ILE A 56 24.26 -47.07 -0.59
N LEU A 57 24.65 -46.35 -1.64
CA LEU A 57 24.77 -46.89 -2.99
C LEU A 57 25.89 -47.94 -3.13
N ALA A 58 26.96 -47.81 -2.33
CA ALA A 58 28.02 -48.81 -2.28
C ALA A 58 27.59 -50.14 -1.64
N GLY A 59 26.59 -50.13 -0.75
CA GLY A 59 26.02 -51.33 -0.12
C GLY A 59 24.79 -51.90 -0.82
N ASN A 60 24.09 -51.07 -1.61
CA ASN A 60 22.92 -51.48 -2.40
C ASN A 60 22.82 -50.62 -3.68
N PRO A 61 23.30 -51.12 -4.84
CA PRO A 61 23.35 -50.36 -6.10
C PRO A 61 21.96 -49.94 -6.61
N ASP A 62 20.93 -50.73 -6.30
CA ASP A 62 19.55 -50.47 -6.73
C ASP A 62 18.84 -49.43 -5.84
N ALA A 63 19.48 -48.95 -4.76
CA ALA A 63 18.89 -47.98 -3.85
C ALA A 63 18.66 -46.57 -4.46
N ALA A 64 19.28 -46.26 -5.60
CA ALA A 64 18.98 -45.03 -6.36
C ALA A 64 17.70 -45.15 -7.22
N THR A 65 17.15 -46.34 -7.38
CA THR A 65 15.98 -46.56 -8.24
C THR A 65 14.73 -45.99 -7.56
N GLY A 66 14.10 -44.98 -8.16
CA GLY A 66 12.89 -44.33 -7.64
C GLY A 66 13.09 -42.97 -6.95
N THR A 67 14.34 -42.52 -6.74
CA THR A 67 14.61 -41.19 -6.15
C THR A 67 14.08 -40.04 -7.02
N GLY A 68 14.20 -40.14 -8.34
CA GLY A 68 13.69 -39.14 -9.27
C GLY A 68 12.17 -38.96 -9.22
N ALA A 69 11.41 -40.03 -8.92
CA ALA A 69 9.96 -39.94 -8.74
C ALA A 69 9.59 -39.19 -7.44
N VAL A 70 10.35 -39.44 -6.36
CA VAL A 70 10.18 -38.73 -5.08
C VAL A 70 10.57 -37.25 -5.24
N GLU A 71 11.69 -36.95 -5.91
CA GLU A 71 12.11 -35.57 -6.21
C GLU A 71 11.04 -34.84 -7.02
N ALA A 72 10.52 -35.45 -8.09
CA ALA A 72 9.46 -34.87 -8.90
C ALA A 72 8.18 -34.61 -8.09
N ALA A 73 7.79 -35.53 -7.19
CA ALA A 73 6.64 -35.35 -6.31
C ALA A 73 6.86 -34.19 -5.32
N VAL A 74 8.05 -34.09 -4.72
CA VAL A 74 8.42 -32.99 -3.80
C VAL A 74 8.43 -31.65 -4.52
N PHE A 75 9.05 -31.56 -5.71
CA PHE A 75 9.06 -30.33 -6.49
C PHE A 75 7.67 -29.94 -6.98
N SER A 76 6.83 -30.91 -7.37
CA SER A 76 5.44 -30.65 -7.74
C SER A 76 4.62 -30.13 -6.57
N LEU A 77 4.76 -30.74 -5.39
CA LEU A 77 4.09 -30.28 -4.18
C LEU A 77 4.57 -28.89 -3.75
N LEU A 78 5.88 -28.63 -3.85
CA LEU A 78 6.46 -27.32 -3.57
C LEU A 78 5.91 -26.27 -4.55
N GLY A 79 5.90 -26.58 -5.84
CA GLY A 79 5.33 -25.71 -6.87
C GLY A 79 3.85 -25.40 -6.60
N LEU A 80 3.07 -26.40 -6.21
CA LEU A 80 1.67 -26.25 -5.83
C LEU A 80 1.50 -25.36 -4.58
N LEU A 81 2.33 -25.56 -3.56
CA LEU A 81 2.30 -24.76 -2.34
C LEU A 81 2.65 -23.30 -2.62
N ILE A 82 3.66 -23.06 -3.46
CA ILE A 82 4.05 -21.73 -3.91
C ILE A 82 2.90 -21.08 -4.67
N ALA A 83 2.28 -21.79 -5.61
CA ALA A 83 1.16 -21.29 -6.40
C ALA A 83 -0.02 -20.88 -5.52
N PHE A 84 -0.41 -21.70 -4.54
CA PHE A 84 -1.49 -21.36 -3.61
C PHE A 84 -1.13 -20.22 -2.66
N THR A 85 0.12 -20.16 -2.20
CA THR A 85 0.60 -19.06 -1.35
C THR A 85 0.50 -17.72 -2.10
N PHE A 86 0.99 -17.67 -3.35
CA PHE A 86 0.92 -16.48 -4.17
C PHE A 86 -0.51 -16.14 -4.59
N SER A 87 -1.35 -17.13 -4.88
CA SER A 87 -2.76 -16.90 -5.20
C SER A 87 -3.49 -16.22 -4.03
N GLY A 88 -3.28 -16.68 -2.80
CA GLY A 88 -3.88 -16.07 -1.61
C GLY A 88 -3.35 -14.65 -1.35
N ALA A 89 -2.04 -14.43 -1.53
CA ALA A 89 -1.44 -13.11 -1.40
C ALA A 89 -1.98 -12.13 -2.45
N PHE A 90 -2.14 -12.59 -3.70
CA PHE A 90 -2.68 -11.79 -4.79
C PHE A 90 -4.13 -11.35 -4.51
N LEU A 91 -4.99 -12.26 -4.06
CA LEU A 91 -6.39 -11.92 -3.74
C LEU A 91 -6.50 -10.83 -2.66
N ARG A 92 -5.66 -10.88 -1.63
CA ARG A 92 -5.62 -9.84 -0.59
C ARG A 92 -5.13 -8.50 -1.12
N LEU A 93 -4.11 -8.52 -1.98
CA LEU A 93 -3.60 -7.32 -2.63
C LEU A 93 -4.65 -6.71 -3.55
N ASP A 94 -5.36 -7.54 -4.32
CA ASP A 94 -6.41 -7.11 -5.24
C ASP A 94 -7.59 -6.48 -4.48
N ALA A 95 -8.07 -7.13 -3.42
CA ALA A 95 -9.12 -6.57 -2.55
C ALA A 95 -8.71 -5.21 -1.96
N ARG A 96 -7.46 -5.06 -1.52
CA ARG A 96 -6.95 -3.76 -1.03
C ARG A 96 -6.89 -2.71 -2.14
N ARG A 97 -6.52 -3.10 -3.36
CA ARG A 97 -6.52 -2.18 -4.52
C ARG A 97 -7.92 -1.72 -4.87
N GLN A 98 -8.90 -2.62 -4.84
CA GLN A 98 -10.32 -2.29 -5.11
C GLN A 98 -10.83 -1.24 -4.11
N LEU A 99 -10.59 -1.42 -2.81
CA LEU A 99 -10.96 -0.44 -1.78
C LEU A 99 -10.32 0.94 -2.01
N VAL A 100 -9.04 0.99 -2.41
CA VAL A 100 -8.36 2.25 -2.72
C VAL A 100 -8.96 2.92 -3.96
N VAL A 101 -9.33 2.15 -4.98
CA VAL A 101 -10.00 2.68 -6.18
C VAL A 101 -11.38 3.25 -5.82
N GLU A 102 -12.13 2.57 -4.97
CA GLU A 102 -13.42 3.06 -4.45
C GLU A 102 -13.24 4.36 -3.68
N GLU A 103 -12.29 4.44 -2.73
CA GLU A 103 -11.98 5.67 -1.97
C GLU A 103 -11.64 6.83 -2.91
N VAL A 104 -10.77 6.60 -3.90
CA VAL A 104 -10.36 7.64 -4.87
C VAL A 104 -11.54 8.11 -5.73
N ASN A 105 -12.42 7.20 -6.15
CA ASN A 105 -13.62 7.55 -6.92
C ASN A 105 -14.62 8.36 -6.08
N ALA A 106 -14.81 8.00 -4.81
CA ALA A 106 -15.65 8.75 -3.88
C ALA A 106 -15.10 10.16 -3.65
N ILE A 107 -13.80 10.29 -3.37
CA ILE A 107 -13.10 11.58 -3.23
C ILE A 107 -13.26 12.42 -4.51
N GLY A 108 -13.05 11.81 -5.68
CA GLY A 108 -13.18 12.48 -6.97
C GLY A 108 -14.61 12.99 -7.21
N THR A 109 -15.60 12.17 -6.90
CA THR A 109 -17.02 12.53 -6.99
C THR A 109 -17.36 13.67 -6.04
N ALA A 110 -16.94 13.57 -4.77
CA ALA A 110 -17.16 14.61 -3.78
C ALA A 110 -16.52 15.93 -4.22
N PHE A 111 -15.26 15.91 -4.69
CA PHE A 111 -14.55 17.09 -5.15
C PHE A 111 -15.25 17.78 -6.32
N LEU A 112 -15.73 17.02 -7.32
CA LEU A 112 -16.51 17.57 -8.44
C LEU A 112 -17.84 18.17 -7.99
N ARG A 113 -18.52 17.53 -7.03
CA ARG A 113 -19.81 18.05 -6.53
C ARG A 113 -19.66 19.33 -5.70
N LEU A 114 -18.48 19.63 -5.17
CA LEU A 114 -18.22 20.93 -4.56
C LEU A 114 -18.40 22.09 -5.55
N ASP A 115 -18.30 21.86 -6.86
CA ASP A 115 -18.56 22.90 -7.87
C ASP A 115 -20.03 23.36 -7.90
N LEU A 116 -20.94 22.57 -7.33
CA LEU A 116 -22.36 22.92 -7.18
C LEU A 116 -22.60 23.95 -6.08
N ILE A 117 -21.64 24.19 -5.17
CA ILE A 117 -21.77 25.19 -4.13
C ILE A 117 -21.76 26.59 -4.75
N ASP A 118 -22.85 27.32 -4.57
CA ASP A 118 -23.06 28.64 -5.15
C ASP A 118 -22.08 29.70 -4.62
N ASP A 119 -21.81 29.69 -3.30
CA ASP A 119 -20.87 30.65 -2.71
C ASP A 119 -19.41 30.30 -3.10
N PRO A 120 -18.73 31.16 -3.87
CA PRO A 120 -17.38 30.88 -4.35
C PRO A 120 -16.35 30.80 -3.21
N THR A 121 -16.59 31.48 -2.08
CA THR A 121 -15.72 31.46 -0.91
C THR A 121 -15.82 30.12 -0.19
N GLU A 122 -17.04 29.64 0.04
CA GLU A 122 -17.29 28.35 0.70
C GLU A 122 -16.83 27.18 -0.17
N ARG A 123 -17.09 27.24 -1.48
CA ARG A 123 -16.57 26.28 -2.45
C ARG A 123 -15.04 26.18 -2.40
N GLN A 124 -14.34 27.31 -2.46
CA GLN A 124 -12.87 27.33 -2.41
C GLN A 124 -12.34 26.79 -1.08
N LEU A 125 -13.00 27.12 0.04
CA LEU A 125 -12.65 26.61 1.36
C LEU A 125 -12.82 25.08 1.42
N LEU A 126 -13.97 24.55 1.01
CA LEU A 126 -14.24 23.10 0.97
C LEU A 126 -13.25 22.36 0.08
N GLN A 127 -12.96 22.87 -1.12
CA GLN A 127 -11.98 22.28 -2.03
C GLN A 127 -10.58 22.25 -1.41
N LYS A 128 -10.19 23.30 -0.68
CA LYS A 128 -8.91 23.37 0.03
C LYS A 128 -8.88 22.36 1.19
N LEU A 129 -9.92 22.30 2.01
CA LEU A 129 -10.01 21.40 3.16
C LEU A 129 -9.99 19.93 2.70
N LEU A 130 -10.75 19.59 1.66
CA LEU A 130 -10.76 18.23 1.11
C LEU A 130 -9.37 17.83 0.55
N LYS A 131 -8.66 18.75 -0.11
CA LYS A 131 -7.27 18.52 -0.53
C LYS A 131 -6.34 18.27 0.65
N GLU A 132 -6.47 19.04 1.73
CA GLU A 132 -5.62 18.83 2.91
C GLU A 132 -5.96 17.53 3.65
N TYR A 133 -7.23 17.15 3.67
CA TYR A 133 -7.67 15.85 4.18
C TYR A 133 -7.01 14.70 3.41
N VAL A 134 -7.06 14.75 2.07
CA VAL A 134 -6.40 13.76 1.21
C VAL A 134 -4.87 13.76 1.42
N ASN A 135 -4.25 14.93 1.57
CA ASN A 135 -2.81 15.00 1.86
C ASN A 135 -2.45 14.35 3.21
N SER A 136 -3.27 14.55 4.25
CA SER A 136 -3.07 13.90 5.54
C SER A 136 -3.20 12.38 5.44
N ARG A 137 -4.16 11.88 4.65
CA ARG A 137 -4.31 10.45 4.32
C ARG A 137 -3.08 9.89 3.60
N ILE A 138 -2.53 10.62 2.63
CA ILE A 138 -1.29 10.21 1.94
C ILE A 138 -0.12 10.16 2.92
N ARG A 139 0.01 11.14 3.82
CA ARG A 139 1.04 11.16 4.87
C ARG A 139 0.88 10.02 5.87
N LEU A 140 -0.35 9.65 6.22
CA LEU A 140 -0.66 8.50 7.08
C LEU A 140 -0.04 7.22 6.49
N TRP A 141 -0.28 6.95 5.21
CA TRP A 141 0.29 5.78 4.52
C TRP A 141 1.82 5.82 4.46
N ALA A 142 2.41 6.99 4.21
CA ALA A 142 3.87 7.15 4.20
C ALA A 142 4.51 6.92 5.58
N LYS A 143 3.77 7.17 6.66
CA LYS A 143 4.24 7.07 8.05
C LYS A 143 3.84 5.76 8.72
N MET A 144 3.28 4.80 8.00
CA MET A 144 2.70 3.58 8.60
C MET A 144 3.71 2.72 9.38
N SER A 145 5.01 2.81 9.06
CA SER A 145 6.10 2.19 9.83
C SER A 145 6.30 2.80 11.22
N HIS A 146 5.88 4.05 11.43
CA HIS A 146 6.03 4.80 12.67
C HIS A 146 4.67 5.05 13.32
N ARG A 147 4.24 4.12 14.19
CA ARG A 147 2.89 4.10 14.77
C ARG A 147 2.43 5.44 15.36
N SER A 148 3.29 6.14 16.11
CA SER A 148 2.95 7.44 16.70
C SER A 148 2.72 8.52 15.64
N ALA A 149 3.56 8.57 14.61
CA ALA A 149 3.45 9.52 13.52
C ALA A 149 2.22 9.23 12.63
N ALA A 150 1.88 7.96 12.44
CA ALA A 150 0.65 7.54 11.77
C ALA A 150 -0.60 7.98 12.56
N LEU A 151 -0.66 7.71 13.88
CA LEU A 151 -1.78 8.12 14.73
C LEU A 151 -1.99 9.64 14.76
N ALA A 152 -0.91 10.42 14.66
CA ALA A 152 -1.01 11.87 14.55
C ALA A 152 -1.74 12.31 13.27
N GLU A 153 -1.45 11.69 12.12
CA GLU A 153 -2.16 11.99 10.87
C GLU A 153 -3.63 11.55 10.92
N VAL A 154 -3.97 10.44 11.60
CA VAL A 154 -5.38 10.07 11.84
C VAL A 154 -6.12 11.18 12.59
N THR A 155 -5.49 11.74 13.63
CA THR A 155 -6.07 12.83 14.41
C THR A 155 -6.32 14.07 13.55
N VAL A 156 -5.35 14.42 12.68
CA VAL A 156 -5.48 15.53 11.73
C VAL A 156 -6.62 15.27 10.73
N ALA A 157 -6.68 14.07 10.16
CA ALA A 157 -7.73 13.68 9.21
C ALA A 157 -9.13 13.78 9.85
N CYS A 158 -9.31 13.29 11.08
CA CYS A 158 -10.60 13.40 11.79
C CYS A 158 -10.98 14.85 12.10
N ALA A 159 -10.01 15.72 12.39
CA ALA A 159 -10.28 17.13 12.59
C ALA A 159 -10.77 17.79 11.28
N LEU A 160 -10.09 17.49 10.16
CA LEU A 160 -10.46 17.99 8.84
C LEU A 160 -11.84 17.47 8.39
N GLN A 161 -12.17 16.21 8.65
CA GLN A 161 -13.52 15.66 8.36
C GLN A 161 -14.61 16.46 9.06
N ARG A 162 -14.44 16.74 10.37
CA ARG A 162 -15.41 17.54 11.14
C ARG A 162 -15.52 18.97 10.59
N GLU A 163 -14.41 19.59 10.23
CA GLU A 163 -14.39 20.93 9.66
C GLU A 163 -15.08 20.97 8.29
N ILE A 164 -14.76 20.04 7.39
CA ILE A 164 -15.41 19.89 6.09
C ILE A 164 -16.91 19.71 6.26
N TRP A 165 -17.34 18.82 7.16
CA TRP A 165 -18.75 18.55 7.41
C TRP A 165 -19.48 19.80 7.93
N SER A 166 -18.88 20.51 8.88
CA SER A 166 -19.42 21.76 9.42
C SER A 166 -19.61 22.82 8.33
N VAL A 167 -18.58 23.04 7.50
CA VAL A 167 -18.66 24.02 6.40
C VAL A 167 -19.68 23.59 5.35
N ALA A 168 -19.76 22.30 5.02
CA ALA A 168 -20.70 21.80 4.01
C ALA A 168 -22.17 21.93 4.45
N ILE A 169 -22.46 21.72 5.74
CA ILE A 169 -23.82 21.97 6.28
C ILE A 169 -24.18 23.44 6.17
N THR A 170 -23.30 24.34 6.63
CA THR A 170 -23.55 25.78 6.57
C THR A 170 -23.74 26.26 5.12
N ALA A 171 -22.90 25.78 4.22
CA ALA A 171 -22.95 26.15 2.80
C ALA A 171 -24.24 25.72 2.10
N THR A 172 -24.89 24.67 2.61
CA THR A 172 -26.10 24.10 2.01
C THR A 172 -27.35 24.31 2.89
N GLU A 173 -27.26 25.13 3.94
CA GLU A 173 -28.30 25.28 4.97
C GLU A 173 -29.59 25.92 4.42
N ARG A 174 -29.46 26.81 3.42
CA ARG A 174 -30.58 27.57 2.89
C ARG A 174 -31.63 26.66 2.21
N PRO A 175 -32.94 26.96 2.34
CA PRO A 175 -34.01 26.15 1.76
C PRO A 175 -33.88 26.00 0.24
N GLU A 176 -33.39 27.02 -0.45
CA GLU A 176 -33.25 27.02 -1.91
C GLU A 176 -32.13 26.10 -2.42
N LEU A 177 -31.23 25.66 -1.53
CA LEU A 177 -30.05 24.85 -1.84
C LEU A 177 -30.28 23.35 -1.55
N GLU A 178 -31.53 22.90 -1.53
CA GLU A 178 -31.88 21.49 -1.28
C GLU A 178 -31.18 20.53 -2.25
N SER A 179 -31.08 20.91 -3.53
CA SER A 179 -30.39 20.09 -4.55
C SER A 179 -28.89 19.95 -4.27
N GLU A 180 -28.22 21.03 -3.84
CA GLU A 180 -26.80 20.98 -3.45
C GLU A 180 -26.62 20.09 -2.23
N ARG A 181 -27.48 20.24 -1.22
CA ARG A 181 -27.46 19.42 0.00
C ARG A 181 -27.58 17.92 -0.30
N LEU A 182 -28.52 17.56 -1.17
CA LEU A 182 -28.79 16.17 -1.57
C LEU A 182 -27.69 15.56 -2.44
N LEU A 183 -26.86 16.38 -3.11
CA LEU A 183 -25.76 15.90 -3.95
C LEU A 183 -24.42 15.92 -3.21
N VAL A 184 -24.13 16.97 -2.44
CA VAL A 184 -22.83 17.20 -1.80
C VAL A 184 -22.67 16.39 -0.52
N LEU A 185 -23.64 16.44 0.40
CA LEU A 185 -23.48 15.80 1.71
C LEU A 185 -23.33 14.27 1.60
N PRO A 186 -24.11 13.55 0.77
CA PRO A 186 -23.91 12.10 0.61
C PRO A 186 -22.55 11.75 0.01
N ALA A 187 -22.05 12.54 -0.95
CA ALA A 187 -20.74 12.28 -1.55
C ALA A 187 -19.58 12.50 -0.56
N LEU A 188 -19.69 13.52 0.30
CA LEU A 188 -18.74 13.73 1.40
C LEU A 188 -18.82 12.59 2.42
N ASN A 189 -20.03 12.12 2.76
CA ASN A 189 -20.20 11.01 3.67
C ASN A 189 -19.58 9.71 3.13
N GLU A 190 -19.83 9.37 1.87
CA GLU A 190 -19.23 8.21 1.19
C GLU A 190 -17.69 8.28 1.20
N THR A 191 -17.13 9.47 0.99
CA THR A 191 -15.68 9.69 1.09
C THR A 191 -15.16 9.39 2.50
N PHE A 192 -15.92 9.73 3.55
CA PHE A 192 -15.52 9.50 4.93
C PHE A 192 -15.72 8.05 5.39
N ASP A 193 -16.72 7.36 4.85
CA ASP A 193 -17.02 5.96 5.19
C ASP A 193 -15.99 4.98 4.59
N LEU A 194 -15.41 5.31 3.44
CA LEU A 194 -14.37 4.51 2.78
C LEU A 194 -12.97 4.71 3.38
N ALA A 195 -12.82 5.65 4.31
CA ALA A 195 -11.53 6.08 4.85
C ALA A 195 -11.08 5.26 6.07
#